data_AF-A0A4Y9SHG8-F1
#
_entry.id   AF-A0A4Y9SHG8-F1
#
_cell.length_a   1.000
_cell.length_b   1.000
_cell.length_c   1.000
_cell.angle_alpha   90.00
_cell.angle_beta   90.00
_cell.angle_gamma   90.00
#
_symmetry.space_group_name_H-M   'P 1'
#
loop_
_entity.id
_entity.type
_entity.pdbx_description
1 polymer ?
#
loop_
_entity_poly.entity_id
_entity_poly.type
_entity_poly.pdbx_seq_one_letter_code
_entity_poly.pdbx_strand_id
1 'polypeptide(L)'
;MNTCVYDKTDKGREEIATRKYQLPPRLRTLLVMIDGRNPLDTVLKNIAGLGLNGESVNLLVANEYIELVSGGEAANEPEHTPAAARPALRRTANG
;
A
#
# COMPACT_ATOMS: atom_id res chain seq x y z
N MET A 1 17.93 0.96 13.87
CA MET A 1 17.56 1.91 12.80
C MET A 1 16.74 1.13 11.79
N ASN A 2 15.43 1.35 11.71
CA ASN A 2 14.58 0.66 10.74
C ASN A 2 14.84 1.22 9.35
N THR A 3 15.61 0.51 8.55
CA THR A 3 15.95 0.84 7.15
C THR A 3 14.92 0.34 6.15
N CYS A 4 13.78 -0.16 6.62
CA CYS A 4 12.68 -0.66 5.80
C CYS A 4 12.10 0.47 4.93
N VAL A 5 11.92 0.20 3.64
CA VAL A 5 11.33 1.08 2.64
C VAL A 5 10.07 0.42 2.12
N TYR A 6 8.97 1.16 2.14
CA TYR A 6 7.68 0.71 1.63
C TYR A 6 7.32 1.50 0.37
N ASP A 7 6.65 0.85 -0.57
CA ASP A 7 6.03 1.50 -1.73
C ASP A 7 4.50 1.31 -1.75
N LYS A 8 3.80 2.16 -2.50
CA LYS A 8 2.35 2.06 -2.70
C LYS A 8 2.02 0.98 -3.73
N THR A 9 1.23 0.01 -3.32
CA THR A 9 0.64 -1.00 -4.23
C THR A 9 -0.33 -0.33 -5.21
N ASP A 10 -0.80 -1.09 -6.22
CA ASP A 10 -1.87 -0.63 -7.12
C ASP A 10 -3.15 -0.23 -6.35
N LYS A 11 -3.50 -0.97 -5.30
CA LYS A 11 -4.64 -0.68 -4.41
C LYS A 11 -4.45 0.65 -3.68
N GLY A 12 -3.24 0.90 -3.17
CA GLY A 12 -2.83 2.19 -2.60
C GLY A 12 -3.02 3.35 -3.56
N ARG A 13 -2.56 3.19 -4.79
CA ARG A 13 -2.66 4.20 -5.84
C ARG A 13 -4.12 4.44 -6.26
N GLU A 14 -4.92 3.36 -6.39
CA GLU A 14 -6.35 3.46 -6.69
C GLU A 14 -7.11 4.20 -5.57
N GLU A 15 -6.78 3.97 -4.29
CA GLU A 15 -7.39 4.69 -3.16
C GLU A 15 -7.04 6.18 -3.15
N ILE A 16 -5.80 6.55 -3.50
CA ILE A 16 -5.42 7.96 -3.64
C ILE A 16 -6.25 8.63 -4.75
N ALA A 17 -6.36 7.96 -5.90
CA ALA A 17 -7.02 8.50 -7.08
C ALA A 17 -8.56 8.56 -6.94
N THR A 18 -9.18 7.51 -6.40
CA THR A 18 -10.63 7.29 -6.48
C THR A 18 -11.36 7.35 -5.14
N ARG A 19 -10.65 7.22 -4.01
CA ARG A 19 -11.25 7.11 -2.65
C ARG A 19 -12.26 5.96 -2.49
N LYS A 20 -12.15 4.95 -3.35
CA LYS A 20 -13.13 3.86 -3.47
C LYS A 20 -13.21 2.99 -2.22
N TYR A 21 -12.10 2.82 -1.51
CA TYR A 21 -12.01 1.96 -0.34
C TYR A 21 -12.24 2.70 0.98
N GLN A 22 -12.57 3.99 0.91
CA GLN A 22 -12.90 4.84 2.06
C GLN A 22 -11.86 4.78 3.18
N LEU A 23 -10.58 4.74 2.78
CA LEU A 23 -9.50 4.68 3.75
C LEU A 23 -9.57 5.93 4.66
N PRO A 24 -9.41 5.79 5.99
CA PRO A 24 -9.47 6.91 6.91
C PRO A 24 -8.53 8.04 6.47
N PRO A 25 -8.95 9.32 6.55
CA PRO A 25 -8.16 10.45 6.05
C PRO A 25 -6.73 10.47 6.59
N ARG A 26 -6.53 10.07 7.85
CA ARG A 26 -5.21 9.95 8.49
C ARG A 26 -4.32 8.91 7.80
N LEU A 27 -4.85 7.73 7.53
CA LEU A 27 -4.12 6.66 6.84
C LEU A 27 -3.86 7.02 5.37
N ARG A 28 -4.78 7.74 4.72
CA ARG A 28 -4.55 8.31 3.37
C ARG A 28 -3.40 9.30 3.36
N THR A 29 -3.28 10.16 4.37
CA THR A 29 -2.13 11.08 4.49
C THR A 29 -0.82 10.31 4.58
N LEU A 30 -0.75 9.26 5.42
CA LEU A 30 0.42 8.39 5.48
C LEU A 30 0.71 7.74 4.12
N LEU A 31 -0.32 7.19 3.46
CA LEU A 31 -0.20 6.56 2.15
C LEU A 31 0.37 7.50 1.09
N VAL A 32 -0.04 8.78 1.09
CA VAL A 32 0.51 9.80 0.18
C VAL A 32 2.01 10.05 0.42
N MET A 33 2.47 9.98 1.67
CA MET A 33 3.89 10.20 2.03
C MET A 33 4.81 9.02 1.67
N ILE A 34 4.25 7.83 1.49
CA ILE A 34 5.02 6.64 1.11
C ILE A 34 5.33 6.71 -0.39
N ASP A 35 6.60 6.75 -0.77
CA ASP A 35 7.03 6.91 -2.18
C ASP A 35 8.03 5.83 -2.64
N GLY A 36 8.32 4.82 -1.81
CA GLY A 36 9.30 3.79 -2.16
C GLY A 36 10.77 4.27 -2.13
N ARG A 37 11.01 5.53 -1.72
CA ARG A 37 12.36 6.13 -1.66
C ARG A 37 12.88 6.33 -0.25
N ASN A 38 12.02 6.77 0.66
CA ASN A 38 12.40 7.13 2.02
C ASN A 38 12.20 5.94 2.96
N PRO A 39 13.16 5.69 3.89
CA PRO A 39 12.97 4.67 4.90
C PRO A 39 11.84 5.08 5.85
N LEU A 40 11.14 4.07 6.37
CA LEU A 40 9.95 4.23 7.19
C LEU A 40 10.23 5.10 8.42
N ASP A 41 11.39 4.94 9.04
CA ASP A 41 11.81 5.72 10.20
C ASP A 41 11.83 7.23 9.91
N THR A 42 12.32 7.61 8.72
CA THR A 42 12.30 9.00 8.24
C THR A 42 10.88 9.46 7.97
N VAL A 43 10.06 8.65 7.30
CA VAL A 43 8.65 9.00 7.03
C VAL A 43 7.88 9.23 8.33
N LEU A 44 8.00 8.31 9.30
CA LEU A 44 7.35 8.40 10.60
C LEU A 44 7.81 9.62 11.39
N LYS A 45 9.10 9.96 11.37
CA LYS A 45 9.62 11.18 12.02
C LYS A 45 8.98 12.46 11.45
N ASN A 46 8.76 12.52 10.13
CA ASN A 46 8.14 13.68 9.49
C ASN A 46 6.65 13.85 9.87
N ILE A 47 5.96 12.75 10.18
CA ILE A 47 4.52 12.76 10.48
C ILE A 47 4.19 12.48 11.95
N ALA A 48 5.20 12.37 12.83
CA ALA A 48 5.03 12.01 14.24
C ALA A 48 4.08 12.98 14.97
N GLY A 49 4.06 14.26 14.58
CA GLY A 49 3.16 15.28 15.12
C GLY A 49 1.68 15.12 14.73
N LEU A 50 1.35 14.20 13.81
CA LEU A 50 -0.02 13.96 13.33
C LEU A 50 -0.69 12.75 14.02
N GLY A 51 -0.01 12.13 14.99
CA GLY A 51 -0.48 10.91 15.66
C GLY A 51 -0.40 9.66 14.78
N LEU A 52 0.40 9.69 13.72
CA LEU A 52 0.70 8.55 12.86
C LEU A 52 1.96 7.84 13.37
N ASN A 53 1.87 6.53 13.50
CA ASN A 53 2.90 5.69 14.14
C ASN A 53 3.00 4.32 13.43
N GLY A 54 3.81 3.41 13.97
CA GLY A 54 3.98 2.07 13.40
C GLY A 54 2.68 1.26 13.27
N GLU A 55 1.70 1.50 14.14
CA GLU A 55 0.39 0.84 14.05
C GLU A 55 -0.38 1.28 12.79
N SER A 56 -0.28 2.55 12.42
CA SER A 56 -0.86 3.09 11.18
C SER A 56 -0.24 2.43 9.94
N VAL A 57 1.06 2.18 9.99
CA VAL A 57 1.81 1.48 8.92
C VAL A 57 1.35 0.04 8.83
N ASN A 58 1.24 -0.65 9.97
CA ASN A 58 0.76 -2.02 10.03
C ASN A 58 -0.65 -2.16 9.42
N LEU A 59 -1.55 -1.21 9.69
CA LEU A 59 -2.87 -1.17 9.05
C LEU A 59 -2.78 -1.03 7.52
N LEU A 60 -1.88 -0.20 7.00
CA LEU A 60 -1.70 -0.07 5.54
C LEU A 60 -1.15 -1.33 4.90
N VAL A 61 -0.20 -2.01 5.56
CA VAL A 61 0.36 -3.30 5.11
C VAL A 61 -0.71 -4.39 5.17
N ALA A 62 -1.41 -4.51 6.30
CA ALA A 62 -2.47 -5.51 6.50
C ALA A 62 -3.64 -5.36 5.53
N ASN A 63 -3.89 -4.15 5.05
CA ASN A 63 -4.91 -3.87 4.03
C ASN A 63 -4.32 -3.77 2.61
N GLU A 64 -3.07 -4.15 2.41
CA GLU A 64 -2.37 -4.20 1.11
C GLU A 64 -2.32 -2.86 0.36
N TYR A 65 -2.35 -1.73 1.06
CA TYR A 65 -2.17 -0.42 0.41
C TYR A 65 -0.70 -0.09 0.17
N ILE A 66 0.19 -0.69 0.95
CA ILE A 66 1.64 -0.56 0.81
C ILE A 66 2.32 -1.92 0.93
N GLU A 67 3.47 -2.07 0.30
CA GLU A 67 4.29 -3.28 0.31
C GLU A 67 5.74 -2.95 0.67
N LEU A 68 6.42 -3.88 1.32
CA LEU A 68 7.83 -3.73 1.66
C LEU A 68 8.68 -3.98 0.40
N VAL A 69 9.39 -2.96 -0.05
CA VAL A 69 10.24 -3.04 -1.26
C VAL A 69 11.72 -3.20 -0.95
N SER A 70 12.16 -2.80 0.25
CA SER A 70 13.56 -2.95 0.67
C SER A 70 13.73 -2.90 2.18
N GLY A 71 14.69 -3.64 2.74
CA GLY A 71 14.99 -3.68 4.17
C GLY A 71 14.12 -4.67 4.93
N GLY A 72 14.63 -5.88 5.12
CA GLY A 72 13.91 -6.97 5.79
C GLY A 72 14.01 -6.93 7.31
N GLU A 73 12.87 -7.08 7.97
CA GLU A 73 12.56 -8.38 8.59
C GLU A 73 11.20 -8.82 8.04
N ALA A 74 11.22 -9.89 7.25
CA ALA A 74 10.04 -10.55 6.75
C ALA A 74 9.36 -11.29 7.90
N ALA A 75 8.13 -10.90 8.23
CA ALA A 75 7.18 -11.80 8.87
C ALA A 75 5.78 -11.27 8.59
N ASN A 76 5.17 -11.82 7.54
CA ASN A 76 3.74 -12.07 7.32
C ASN A 76 3.48 -11.92 5.83
N GLU A 77 3.79 -12.98 5.10
CA GLU A 77 3.24 -13.25 3.79
C GLU A 77 1.81 -13.78 4.00
N PRO A 78 0.78 -13.06 3.53
CA PRO A 78 -0.32 -13.71 2.88
C PRO A 78 -0.15 -13.48 1.39
N GLU A 79 -0.05 -14.59 0.67
CA GLU A 79 -0.14 -14.69 -0.77
C GLU A 79 -1.21 -13.74 -1.32
N HIS A 80 -0.81 -12.60 -1.90
CA HIS A 80 -1.71 -11.77 -2.70
C HIS A 80 -1.20 -11.70 -4.13
N THR A 81 -1.49 -12.78 -4.86
CA THR A 81 -1.63 -12.76 -6.31
C THR A 81 -2.54 -11.59 -6.71
N PRO A 82 -2.07 -10.63 -7.53
CA PRO A 82 -2.98 -9.74 -8.23
C PRO A 82 -3.66 -10.61 -9.29
N ALA A 83 -4.87 -11.08 -8.99
CA ALA A 83 -5.80 -11.65 -9.95
C ALA A 83 -6.27 -10.56 -10.92
N ALA A 84 -5.35 -10.06 -11.75
CA ALA A 84 -5.64 -9.27 -12.93
C ALA A 84 -5.93 -10.20 -14.12
N ALA A 85 -6.86 -11.13 -13.96
CA ALA A 85 -7.46 -11.85 -15.07
C ALA A 85 -8.87 -11.30 -15.29
N ARG A 86 -8.97 -10.17 -16.01
CA ARG A 86 -10.24 -9.73 -16.57
C ARG A 86 -10.70 -10.82 -17.55
N PRO A 87 -11.85 -11.49 -17.36
CA PRO A 87 -12.38 -12.34 -18.41
C PRO A 87 -12.94 -11.41 -19.48
N ALA A 88 -12.17 -11.19 -20.55
CA ALA A 88 -12.70 -10.56 -21.75
C ALA A 88 -13.63 -11.56 -22.45
N LEU A 89 -14.87 -11.63 -21.94
CA LEU A 89 -15.98 -12.25 -22.65
C LEU A 89 -16.29 -11.41 -23.89
N ARG A 90 -15.93 -11.91 -25.08
CA ARG A 90 -16.65 -11.62 -26.31
C ARG A 90 -16.88 -12.90 -27.14
N ARG A 91 -18.05 -13.48 -26.88
CA ARG A 91 -19.05 -14.04 -27.81
C ARG A 91 -18.61 -14.27 -29.28
N THR A 92 -18.63 -15.56 -29.66
CA THR A 92 -19.20 -16.19 -30.89
C THR A 92 -19.14 -15.46 -32.24
N ALA A 93 -18.64 -16.13 -33.29
CA ALA A 93 -19.34 -16.29 -34.57
C ALA A 93 -18.64 -17.32 -35.49
N ASN A 94 -19.48 -17.94 -36.30
CA ASN A 94 -19.34 -19.07 -37.23
C ASN A 94 -18.60 -18.69 -38.53
N GLY A 95 -18.03 -19.68 -39.23
CA GLY A 95 -17.46 -19.58 -40.57
C GLY A 95 -16.85 -20.91 -41.00
#